data_AF-A0A2W4KPX9-F1
#
_entry.id   AF-A0A2W4KPX9-F1
#
_cell.length_a   1.000
_cell.length_b   1.000
_cell.length_c   1.000
_cell.angle_alpha   90.00
_cell.angle_beta   90.00
_cell.angle_gamma   90.00
#
_symmetry.space_group_name_H-M   'P 1'
#
loop_
_entity.id
_entity.type
_entity.pdbx_description
1 polymer ?
#
loop_
_entity_poly.entity_id
_entity_poly.type
_entity_poly.pdbx_seq_one_letter_code
_entity_poly.pdbx_strand_id
1 'polypeptide(L)'
;MGPRVELRLYDLGASGDLAPLECVAHRYRAGDDDDDIEYAIADMRALREEMRRRTRVIRDLPKDICPENKVTPQLAGNRALGLHPIVIAVDECQMWFEHPEYGGEFTEICTDLVKRGPALGIILMLATQRPDAKSIPTGISANAVLRLCLKVMGHVENDMVLGSGAYKAGVRATMFSRKDLGIHYLAGEGDEPRIVRSIYVDAPAAERIAKRARALREAAGTLSGYALGETADLVPERARVDLLEDILAVTSADETKIWNSTVVDRLVELRPETYGQWADLSDEERTAALTARLKEHGVGVGQVWGTTPDGRGANRRGFARADVMEAYTRRKRERGARSSG
;
A
#
# COMPACT_ATOMS: atom_id res chain seq x y z
N MET A 1 -18.58 -3.06 15.97
CA MET A 1 -17.84 -1.92 15.39
C MET A 1 -18.73 -0.69 15.39
N GLY A 2 -18.24 0.48 15.81
CA GLY A 2 -19.04 1.71 15.78
C GLY A 2 -19.33 2.15 14.34
N PRO A 3 -20.46 2.85 14.07
CA PRO A 3 -20.88 3.20 12.71
C PRO A 3 -19.95 4.21 12.03
N ARG A 4 -19.00 4.81 12.75
CA ARG A 4 -18.14 5.90 12.25
C ARG A 4 -16.75 5.45 11.78
N VAL A 5 -16.36 4.20 11.98
CA VAL A 5 -15.00 3.75 11.66
C VAL A 5 -14.91 3.39 10.17
N GLU A 6 -13.95 3.94 9.47
CA GLU A 6 -13.61 3.51 8.11
C GLU A 6 -12.69 2.29 8.16
N LEU A 7 -12.97 1.30 7.32
CA LEU A 7 -12.23 0.04 7.28
C LEU A 7 -11.50 -0.12 5.96
N ARG A 8 -10.20 -0.39 6.02
CA ARG A 8 -9.35 -0.71 4.87
C ARG A 8 -8.71 -2.06 5.15
N LEU A 9 -9.12 -3.08 4.40
CA LEU A 9 -8.87 -4.47 4.71
C LEU A 9 -8.12 -5.14 3.56
N TYR A 10 -7.04 -5.82 3.89
CA TYR A 10 -6.19 -6.50 2.92
C TYR A 10 -5.89 -7.90 3.43
N ASP A 11 -6.38 -8.91 2.72
CA ASP A 11 -6.17 -10.33 2.98
C ASP A 11 -5.18 -10.87 1.95
N LEU A 12 -3.88 -10.75 2.22
CA LEU A 12 -2.84 -11.09 1.25
C LEU A 12 -2.53 -12.59 1.21
N GLY A 13 -3.06 -13.36 2.16
CA GLY A 13 -3.02 -14.82 2.13
C GLY A 13 -4.14 -15.44 1.29
N ALA A 14 -5.12 -14.62 0.87
CA ALA A 14 -6.34 -15.05 0.18
C ALA A 14 -7.10 -16.19 0.90
N SER A 15 -6.96 -16.28 2.21
CA SER A 15 -7.61 -17.31 3.04
C SER A 15 -9.10 -17.01 3.24
N GLY A 16 -9.52 -15.76 3.00
CA GLY A 16 -10.89 -15.29 3.21
C GLY A 16 -11.16 -14.88 4.66
N ASP A 17 -10.12 -14.72 5.48
CA ASP A 17 -10.25 -14.42 6.91
C ASP A 17 -10.92 -13.06 7.16
N LEU A 18 -10.74 -12.10 6.24
CA LEU A 18 -11.38 -10.78 6.29
C LEU A 18 -12.66 -10.66 5.45
N ALA A 19 -13.00 -11.68 4.64
CA ALA A 19 -14.13 -11.64 3.72
C ALA A 19 -15.48 -11.28 4.37
N PRO A 20 -15.82 -11.75 5.59
CA PRO A 20 -17.08 -11.35 6.23
C PRO A 20 -17.25 -9.83 6.40
N LEU A 21 -16.15 -9.07 6.44
CA LEU A 21 -16.16 -7.62 6.62
C LEU A 21 -16.22 -6.83 5.31
N GLU A 22 -16.19 -7.48 4.14
CA GLU A 22 -16.25 -6.82 2.82
C GLU A 22 -17.46 -5.86 2.73
N CYS A 23 -18.59 -6.29 3.31
CA CYS A 23 -19.87 -5.60 3.22
C CYS A 23 -19.91 -4.28 4.01
N VAL A 24 -18.84 -3.94 4.75
CA VAL A 24 -18.67 -2.70 5.50
C VAL A 24 -17.35 -1.99 5.20
N ALA A 25 -16.51 -2.53 4.33
CA ALA A 25 -15.18 -2.00 4.03
C ALA A 25 -15.22 -0.79 3.07
N HIS A 26 -14.39 0.21 3.34
CA HIS A 26 -14.12 1.31 2.41
C HIS A 26 -13.14 0.87 1.31
N ARG A 27 -12.17 0.02 1.69
CA ARG A 27 -11.23 -0.65 0.78
C ARG A 27 -11.14 -2.12 1.16
N TYR A 28 -11.16 -2.99 0.16
CA TYR A 28 -11.07 -4.43 0.34
C TYR A 28 -10.35 -5.08 -0.83
N ARG A 29 -9.33 -5.88 -0.53
CA ARG A 29 -8.69 -6.82 -1.45
C ARG A 29 -8.35 -8.12 -0.73
N ALA A 30 -8.49 -9.22 -1.47
CA ALA A 30 -8.05 -10.54 -1.07
C ALA A 30 -7.23 -11.10 -2.23
N GLY A 31 -5.94 -11.35 -2.01
CA GLY A 31 -4.97 -11.68 -3.05
C GLY A 31 -3.67 -10.87 -2.93
N ASP A 32 -2.63 -11.40 -3.57
CA ASP A 32 -1.27 -10.86 -3.62
C ASP A 32 -0.75 -10.70 -5.06
N ASP A 33 -1.62 -10.83 -6.07
CA ASP A 33 -1.28 -10.55 -7.46
C ASP A 33 -0.93 -9.06 -7.66
N ASP A 34 -0.17 -8.74 -8.72
CA ASP A 34 0.27 -7.36 -9.02
C ASP A 34 -0.89 -6.34 -8.96
N ASP A 35 -2.07 -6.69 -9.48
CA ASP A 35 -3.26 -5.81 -9.49
C ASP A 35 -3.78 -5.53 -8.06
N ASP A 36 -3.72 -6.51 -7.16
CA ASP A 36 -4.11 -6.37 -5.76
C ASP A 36 -3.12 -5.51 -4.99
N ILE A 37 -1.82 -5.71 -5.26
CA ILE A 37 -0.74 -4.92 -4.67
C ILE A 37 -0.79 -3.47 -5.19
N GLU A 38 -1.03 -3.26 -6.47
CA GLU A 38 -1.19 -1.94 -7.08
C GLU A 38 -2.41 -1.20 -6.50
N TYR A 39 -3.52 -1.90 -6.27
CA TYR A 39 -4.68 -1.37 -5.56
C TYR A 39 -4.32 -0.94 -4.13
N ALA A 40 -3.60 -1.80 -3.40
CA ALA A 40 -3.20 -1.54 -2.03
C ALA A 40 -2.25 -0.33 -1.93
N ILE A 41 -1.19 -0.26 -2.75
CA ILE A 41 -0.23 0.84 -2.69
C ILE A 41 -0.86 2.18 -3.10
N ALA A 42 -1.78 2.18 -4.07
CA ALA A 42 -2.54 3.38 -4.43
C ALA A 42 -3.33 3.91 -3.23
N ASP A 43 -3.95 3.02 -2.45
CA ASP A 43 -4.68 3.41 -1.25
C ASP A 43 -3.75 3.89 -0.12
N MET A 44 -2.60 3.24 0.07
CA MET A 44 -1.59 3.67 1.05
C MET A 44 -1.03 5.05 0.72
N ARG A 45 -0.84 5.37 -0.57
CA ARG A 45 -0.49 6.73 -1.02
C ARG A 45 -1.60 7.74 -0.68
N ALA A 46 -2.86 7.37 -0.87
CA ALA A 46 -4.00 8.21 -0.47
C ALA A 46 -4.06 8.41 1.06
N LEU A 47 -3.74 7.38 1.87
CA LEU A 47 -3.64 7.49 3.32
C LEU A 47 -2.54 8.45 3.77
N ARG A 48 -1.40 8.50 3.07
CA ARG A 48 -0.34 9.46 3.34
C ARG A 48 -0.84 10.90 3.13
N GLU A 49 -1.62 11.16 2.09
CA GLU A 49 -2.24 12.46 1.87
C GLU A 49 -3.34 12.78 2.90
N GLU A 50 -4.14 11.79 3.28
CA GLU A 50 -5.14 11.94 4.33
C GLU A 50 -4.49 12.25 5.69
N MET A 51 -3.39 11.59 6.02
CA MET A 51 -2.58 11.89 7.20
C MET A 51 -2.08 13.34 7.20
N ARG A 52 -1.61 13.84 6.04
CA ARG A 52 -1.21 15.26 5.87
C ARG A 52 -2.40 16.19 6.05
N ARG A 53 -3.57 15.86 5.50
CA ARG A 53 -4.81 16.63 5.69
C ARG A 53 -5.21 16.70 7.16
N ARG A 54 -5.30 15.56 7.85
CA ARG A 54 -5.65 15.49 9.28
C ARG A 54 -4.68 16.28 10.16
N THR A 55 -3.39 16.20 9.85
CA THR A 55 -2.35 17.00 10.54
C THR A 55 -2.63 18.50 10.42
N ARG A 56 -2.99 18.99 9.22
CA ARG A 56 -3.36 20.41 9.03
C ARG A 56 -4.62 20.76 9.82
N VAL A 57 -5.68 19.95 9.71
CA VAL A 57 -6.93 20.16 10.45
C VAL A 57 -6.67 20.29 11.94
N ILE A 58 -5.93 19.36 12.54
CA ILE A 58 -5.64 19.36 13.98
C ILE A 58 -4.82 20.57 14.40
N ARG A 59 -3.80 20.93 13.63
CA ARG A 59 -2.94 22.09 13.90
C ARG A 59 -3.73 23.41 13.83
N ASP A 60 -4.69 23.49 12.93
CA ASP A 60 -5.46 24.70 12.67
C ASP A 60 -6.68 24.82 13.63
N LEU A 61 -6.96 23.80 14.45
CA LEU A 61 -7.98 23.86 15.50
C LEU A 61 -7.52 24.73 16.69
N PRO A 62 -8.43 25.53 17.28
CA PRO A 62 -8.17 26.25 18.53
C PRO A 62 -7.74 25.32 19.67
N LYS A 63 -6.81 25.78 20.53
CA LYS A 63 -6.26 24.98 21.65
C LYS A 63 -7.29 24.63 22.72
N ASP A 64 -8.35 25.41 22.88
CA ASP A 64 -9.48 25.10 23.76
C ASP A 64 -10.33 23.94 23.21
N ILE A 65 -10.32 23.73 21.88
CA ILE A 65 -11.01 22.63 21.20
C ILE A 65 -10.12 21.39 21.10
N CYS A 66 -8.82 21.56 20.81
CA CYS A 66 -7.84 20.49 20.61
C CYS A 66 -6.56 20.73 21.44
N PRO A 67 -6.62 20.66 22.78
CA PRO A 67 -5.48 21.03 23.64
C PRO A 67 -4.27 20.12 23.44
N GLU A 68 -4.52 18.84 23.14
CA GLU A 68 -3.50 17.79 23.04
C GLU A 68 -2.99 17.56 21.62
N ASN A 69 -3.41 18.39 20.64
CA ASN A 69 -3.06 18.24 19.22
C ASN A 69 -3.27 16.82 18.67
N LYS A 70 -4.36 16.16 19.07
CA LYS A 70 -4.70 14.80 18.66
C LYS A 70 -6.19 14.59 18.53
N VAL A 71 -6.59 13.61 17.72
CA VAL A 71 -7.98 13.19 17.59
C VAL A 71 -8.49 12.64 18.92
N THR A 72 -9.65 13.15 19.33
CA THR A 72 -10.43 12.64 20.47
C THR A 72 -11.75 12.07 19.98
N PRO A 73 -12.47 11.25 20.78
CA PRO A 73 -13.81 10.78 20.43
C PRO A 73 -14.78 11.91 20.06
N GLN A 74 -14.64 13.08 20.69
CA GLN A 74 -15.45 14.27 20.42
C GLN A 74 -15.14 14.84 19.03
N LEU A 75 -13.85 15.05 18.70
CA LEU A 75 -13.43 15.55 17.38
C LEU A 75 -13.78 14.57 16.27
N ALA A 76 -13.57 13.26 16.48
CA ALA A 76 -13.95 12.21 15.56
C ALA A 76 -15.48 12.11 15.35
N GLY A 77 -16.26 12.60 16.32
CA GLY A 77 -17.71 12.68 16.22
C GLY A 77 -18.22 13.81 15.32
N ASN A 78 -17.40 14.84 15.05
CA ASN A 78 -17.74 15.94 14.18
C ASN A 78 -17.41 15.62 12.72
N ARG A 79 -18.45 15.32 11.93
CA ARG A 79 -18.29 14.94 10.51
C ARG A 79 -17.62 16.03 9.67
N ALA A 80 -17.80 17.31 10.00
CA ALA A 80 -17.22 18.41 9.22
C ALA A 80 -15.69 18.43 9.26
N LEU A 81 -15.07 17.82 10.29
CA LEU A 81 -13.62 17.73 10.42
C LEU A 81 -13.04 16.54 9.63
N GLY A 82 -13.87 15.53 9.34
CA GLY A 82 -13.43 14.28 8.71
C GLY A 82 -12.37 13.53 9.53
N LEU A 83 -12.42 13.61 10.86
CA LEU A 83 -11.45 12.97 11.78
C LEU A 83 -11.96 11.62 12.31
N HIS A 84 -12.88 10.98 11.58
CA HIS A 84 -13.39 9.67 11.95
C HIS A 84 -12.26 8.62 11.95
N PRO A 85 -12.29 7.60 12.82
CA PRO A 85 -11.19 6.66 12.89
C PRO A 85 -11.06 5.87 11.57
N ILE A 86 -9.83 5.69 11.10
CA ILE A 86 -9.49 4.80 9.99
C ILE A 86 -8.73 3.62 10.58
N VAL A 87 -9.19 2.40 10.31
CA VAL A 87 -8.49 1.17 10.66
C VAL A 87 -8.04 0.48 9.38
N ILE A 88 -6.73 0.30 9.26
CA ILE A 88 -6.10 -0.51 8.23
C ILE A 88 -5.74 -1.85 8.87
N ALA A 89 -6.25 -2.95 8.34
CA ALA A 89 -5.88 -4.29 8.76
C ALA A 89 -5.30 -5.05 7.56
N VAL A 90 -4.10 -5.57 7.74
CA VAL A 90 -3.34 -6.28 6.72
C VAL A 90 -3.00 -7.65 7.28
N ASP A 91 -3.65 -8.67 6.72
CA ASP A 91 -3.29 -10.05 6.99
C ASP A 91 -2.20 -10.52 6.02
N GLU A 92 -1.30 -11.36 6.51
CA GLU A 92 -0.05 -11.74 5.84
C GLU A 92 0.75 -10.55 5.30
N CYS A 93 0.97 -9.55 6.16
CA CYS A 93 1.57 -8.27 5.79
C CYS A 93 2.98 -8.35 5.18
N GLN A 94 3.70 -9.45 5.37
CA GLN A 94 5.00 -9.68 4.74
C GLN A 94 4.93 -9.57 3.21
N MET A 95 3.79 -9.93 2.60
CA MET A 95 3.62 -9.89 1.15
C MET A 95 3.78 -8.46 0.59
N TRP A 96 3.36 -7.45 1.35
CA TRP A 96 3.62 -6.05 0.99
C TRP A 96 5.10 -5.69 1.10
N PHE A 97 5.75 -6.02 2.21
CA PHE A 97 7.11 -5.55 2.49
C PHE A 97 8.18 -6.29 1.65
N GLU A 98 7.89 -7.54 1.27
CA GLU A 98 8.75 -8.35 0.42
C GLU A 98 8.51 -8.11 -1.08
N HIS A 99 7.47 -7.36 -1.44
CA HIS A 99 7.18 -7.06 -2.84
C HIS A 99 8.37 -6.33 -3.51
N PRO A 100 8.87 -6.81 -4.66
CA PRO A 100 10.14 -6.33 -5.23
C PRO A 100 10.09 -4.86 -5.68
N GLU A 101 8.95 -4.39 -6.17
CA GLU A 101 8.78 -3.01 -6.64
C GLU A 101 8.31 -2.06 -5.53
N TYR A 102 7.16 -2.36 -4.91
CA TYR A 102 6.53 -1.48 -3.93
C TYR A 102 6.90 -1.71 -2.46
N GLY A 103 7.66 -2.75 -2.10
CA GLY A 103 7.91 -3.10 -0.70
C GLY A 103 8.65 -2.02 0.10
N GLY A 104 9.56 -1.29 -0.55
CA GLY A 104 10.20 -0.10 0.04
C GLY A 104 9.20 1.02 0.34
N GLU A 105 8.26 1.28 -0.57
CA GLU A 105 7.25 2.33 -0.39
C GLU A 105 6.20 1.93 0.68
N PHE A 106 5.73 0.68 0.69
CA PHE A 106 4.90 0.17 1.78
C PHE A 106 5.60 0.33 3.13
N THR A 107 6.88 -0.01 3.21
CA THR A 107 7.68 0.14 4.44
C THR A 107 7.74 1.59 4.90
N GLU A 108 7.99 2.53 3.97
CA GLU A 108 8.03 3.97 4.27
C GLU A 108 6.68 4.47 4.81
N ILE A 109 5.59 4.20 4.08
CA ILE A 109 4.25 4.67 4.44
C ILE A 109 3.79 4.04 5.76
N CYS A 110 3.93 2.72 5.91
CA CYS A 110 3.54 2.03 7.16
C CYS A 110 4.36 2.54 8.36
N THR A 111 5.67 2.79 8.19
CA THR A 111 6.51 3.38 9.24
C THR A 111 5.98 4.75 9.66
N ASP A 112 5.54 5.55 8.71
CA ASP A 112 4.98 6.86 8.99
C ASP A 112 3.62 6.79 9.70
N LEU A 113 2.77 5.87 9.25
CA LEU A 113 1.46 5.60 9.85
C LEU A 113 1.58 5.13 11.30
N VAL A 114 2.49 4.21 11.63
CA VAL A 114 2.65 3.78 13.04
C VAL A 114 3.19 4.88 13.93
N LYS A 115 4.02 5.79 13.40
CA LYS A 115 4.60 6.91 14.17
C LYS A 115 3.60 8.03 14.44
N ARG A 116 2.84 8.42 13.42
CA ARG A 116 2.00 9.64 13.46
C ARG A 116 0.50 9.35 13.42
N GLY A 117 0.11 8.23 12.83
CA GLY A 117 -1.29 7.82 12.67
C GLY A 117 -2.11 7.81 13.97
N PRO A 118 -1.60 7.30 15.11
CA PRO A 118 -2.38 7.24 16.35
C PRO A 118 -2.93 8.59 16.81
N ALA A 119 -2.13 9.66 16.73
CA ALA A 119 -2.56 11.02 17.07
C ALA A 119 -3.63 11.56 16.09
N LEU A 120 -3.70 10.99 14.90
CA LEU A 120 -4.58 11.41 13.80
C LEU A 120 -5.79 10.48 13.65
N GLY A 121 -5.99 9.54 14.58
CA GLY A 121 -7.08 8.56 14.52
C GLY A 121 -6.93 7.55 13.38
N ILE A 122 -5.70 7.27 12.94
CA ILE A 122 -5.39 6.24 11.94
C ILE A 122 -4.66 5.10 12.64
N ILE A 123 -5.20 3.89 12.54
CA ILE A 123 -4.72 2.70 13.24
C ILE A 123 -4.31 1.68 12.19
N LEU A 124 -3.06 1.21 12.26
CA LEU A 124 -2.52 0.17 11.41
C LEU A 124 -2.38 -1.13 12.22
N MET A 125 -2.98 -2.21 11.73
CA MET A 125 -2.87 -3.56 12.26
C MET A 125 -2.20 -4.44 11.21
N LEU A 126 -1.08 -5.05 11.59
CA LEU A 126 -0.29 -5.93 10.73
C LEU A 126 -0.26 -7.32 11.36
N ALA A 127 -0.64 -8.34 10.60
CA ALA A 127 -0.60 -9.74 11.02
C ALA A 127 0.25 -10.56 10.05
N THR A 128 0.93 -11.57 10.58
CA THR A 128 1.74 -12.51 9.79
C THR A 128 1.84 -13.85 10.52
N GLN A 129 1.81 -14.95 9.77
CA GLN A 129 2.10 -16.29 10.32
C GLN A 129 3.60 -16.61 10.36
N ARG A 130 4.42 -15.88 9.61
CA ARG A 130 5.88 -16.06 9.54
C ARG A 130 6.56 -14.84 10.13
N PRO A 131 6.76 -14.75 11.45
CA PRO A 131 7.52 -13.63 12.01
C PRO A 131 9.02 -13.80 11.69
N ASP A 132 9.48 -13.16 10.62
CA ASP A 132 10.91 -12.96 10.31
C ASP A 132 11.25 -11.49 10.04
N ALA A 133 12.56 -11.17 9.95
CA ALA A 133 13.05 -9.78 9.91
C ALA A 133 12.54 -8.99 8.70
N LYS A 134 12.13 -9.68 7.64
CA LYS A 134 11.52 -9.09 6.45
C LYS A 134 10.02 -8.94 6.59
N SER A 135 9.39 -9.78 7.41
CA SER A 135 7.94 -9.83 7.56
C SER A 135 7.33 -8.60 8.21
N ILE A 136 8.02 -8.00 9.19
CA ILE A 136 7.68 -6.67 9.73
C ILE A 136 8.97 -5.87 9.93
N PRO A 137 9.30 -4.92 9.03
CA PRO A 137 10.50 -4.09 9.12
C PRO A 137 10.66 -3.39 10.48
N THR A 138 11.90 -3.28 10.97
CA THR A 138 12.23 -2.69 12.29
C THR A 138 11.69 -1.28 12.49
N GLY A 139 11.66 -0.46 11.44
CA GLY A 139 11.10 0.89 11.49
C GLY A 139 9.62 0.90 11.90
N ILE A 140 8.89 -0.15 11.54
CA ILE A 140 7.48 -0.36 11.89
C ILE A 140 7.38 -1.00 13.26
N SER A 141 8.04 -2.15 13.48
CA SER A 141 7.91 -2.92 14.72
C SER A 141 8.38 -2.17 15.96
N ALA A 142 9.35 -1.26 15.84
CA ALA A 142 9.79 -0.40 16.94
C ALA A 142 8.72 0.61 17.40
N ASN A 143 7.80 1.00 16.53
CA ASN A 143 6.73 1.98 16.81
C ASN A 143 5.36 1.32 17.03
N ALA A 144 5.20 0.05 16.66
CA ALA A 144 4.01 -0.74 16.97
C ALA A 144 4.03 -1.12 18.47
N VAL A 145 3.45 -0.25 19.31
CA VAL A 145 3.46 -0.43 20.78
C VAL A 145 2.64 -1.64 21.20
N LEU A 146 1.40 -1.74 20.71
CA LEU A 146 0.49 -2.83 21.03
C LEU A 146 0.86 -4.08 20.22
N ARG A 147 1.13 -5.18 20.90
CA ARG A 147 1.61 -6.43 20.31
C ARG A 147 0.77 -7.60 20.80
N LEU A 148 0.45 -8.50 19.87
CA LEU A 148 -0.27 -9.73 20.14
C LEU A 148 0.56 -10.90 19.61
N CYS A 149 0.92 -11.84 20.48
CA CYS A 149 1.69 -13.02 20.10
C CYS A 149 0.97 -14.30 20.52
N LEU A 150 0.41 -15.00 19.53
CA LEU A 150 -0.05 -16.38 19.67
C LEU A 150 1.16 -17.32 19.78
N LYS A 151 0.90 -18.64 19.85
CA LYS A 151 1.97 -19.63 19.85
C LYS A 151 2.94 -19.42 18.68
N VAL A 152 4.22 -19.29 19.02
CA VAL A 152 5.35 -19.40 18.08
C VAL A 152 6.24 -20.58 18.46
N MET A 153 7.16 -20.97 17.58
CA MET A 153 7.99 -22.17 17.77
C MET A 153 9.33 -21.90 18.43
N GLY A 154 9.97 -20.77 18.11
CA GLY A 154 11.29 -20.42 18.62
C GLY A 154 11.33 -19.08 19.36
N HIS A 155 12.48 -18.83 19.97
CA HIS A 155 12.75 -17.60 20.72
C HIS A 155 12.95 -16.39 19.80
N VAL A 156 13.40 -16.61 18.57
CA VAL A 156 13.58 -15.54 17.58
C VAL A 156 12.22 -14.95 17.23
N GLU A 157 11.30 -15.80 16.79
CA GLU A 157 9.92 -15.43 16.45
C GLU A 157 9.20 -14.75 17.62
N ASN A 158 9.45 -15.21 18.86
CA ASN A 158 8.92 -14.60 20.07
C ASN A 158 9.39 -13.16 20.24
N ASP A 159 10.70 -12.93 20.20
CA ASP A 159 11.30 -11.61 20.39
C ASP A 159 10.97 -10.67 19.23
N MET A 160 10.75 -11.22 18.05
CA MET A 160 10.32 -10.46 16.89
C MET A 160 8.93 -9.84 17.05
N VAL A 161 7.99 -10.56 17.66
CA VAL A 161 6.64 -10.05 17.91
C VAL A 161 6.59 -9.25 19.21
N LEU A 162 7.21 -9.75 20.29
CA LEU A 162 7.07 -9.20 21.66
C LEU A 162 8.17 -8.21 22.05
N GLY A 163 9.18 -8.01 21.19
CA GLY A 163 10.31 -7.12 21.42
C GLY A 163 11.58 -7.86 21.81
N SER A 164 12.72 -7.30 21.38
CA SER A 164 14.05 -7.87 21.59
C SER A 164 14.31 -8.18 23.07
N GLY A 165 14.64 -9.44 23.38
CA GLY A 165 14.96 -9.89 24.74
C GLY A 165 13.76 -10.38 25.56
N ALA A 166 12.52 -10.28 25.05
CA ALA A 166 11.31 -10.72 25.74
C ALA A 166 11.38 -12.19 26.21
N TYR A 167 11.90 -13.08 25.37
CA TYR A 167 12.05 -14.50 25.67
C TYR A 167 12.96 -14.75 26.88
N LYS A 168 14.10 -14.04 26.92
CA LYS A 168 15.06 -14.11 28.03
C LYS A 168 14.46 -13.52 29.31
N ALA A 169 13.67 -12.46 29.19
CA ALA A 169 12.93 -11.83 30.29
C ALA A 169 11.76 -12.68 30.81
N GLY A 170 11.43 -13.80 30.15
CA GLY A 170 10.41 -14.74 30.61
C GLY A 170 9.05 -14.61 29.93
N VAL A 171 8.89 -13.67 29.00
CA VAL A 171 7.68 -13.52 28.16
C VAL A 171 7.82 -14.47 26.97
N ARG A 172 7.30 -15.70 27.13
CA ARG A 172 7.59 -16.84 26.24
C ARG A 172 6.31 -17.40 25.61
N ALA A 173 5.92 -16.88 24.46
CA ALA A 173 4.82 -17.42 23.66
C ALA A 173 5.08 -18.85 23.14
N THR A 174 6.34 -19.32 23.18
CA THR A 174 6.70 -20.71 22.86
C THR A 174 6.09 -21.74 23.82
N MET A 175 5.75 -21.32 25.05
CA MET A 175 5.20 -22.21 26.07
C MET A 175 3.76 -22.64 25.78
N PHE A 176 3.03 -21.87 24.96
CA PHE A 176 1.68 -22.24 24.55
C PHE A 176 1.71 -23.53 23.73
N SER A 177 0.71 -24.38 23.93
CA SER A 177 0.47 -25.58 23.15
C SER A 177 -0.43 -25.27 21.95
N ARG A 178 -0.50 -26.19 20.98
CA ARG A 178 -1.45 -26.06 19.86
C ARG A 178 -2.93 -26.13 20.30
N LYS A 179 -3.20 -26.57 21.54
CA LYS A 179 -4.56 -26.65 22.10
C LYS A 179 -4.99 -25.33 22.75
N ASP A 180 -4.07 -24.41 22.98
CA ASP A 180 -4.32 -23.11 23.62
C ASP A 180 -4.90 -22.10 22.61
N LEU A 181 -6.01 -22.48 21.99
CA LEU A 181 -6.65 -21.70 20.93
C LEU A 181 -7.11 -20.33 21.44
N GLY A 182 -6.66 -19.28 20.75
CA GLY A 182 -6.95 -17.89 21.08
C GLY A 182 -6.21 -17.35 22.32
N ILE A 183 -5.38 -18.15 22.99
CA ILE A 183 -4.55 -17.68 24.11
C ILE A 183 -3.28 -17.05 23.55
N HIS A 184 -2.99 -15.82 23.98
CA HIS A 184 -1.86 -15.05 23.49
C HIS A 184 -1.28 -14.14 24.57
N TYR A 185 -0.04 -13.70 24.35
CA TYR A 185 0.48 -12.53 25.06
C TYR A 185 -0.05 -11.25 24.41
N LEU A 186 -0.54 -10.33 25.25
CA LEU A 186 -0.85 -8.95 24.91
C LEU A 186 0.17 -8.05 25.61
N ALA A 187 0.99 -7.35 24.84
CA ALA A 187 2.00 -6.41 25.34
C ALA A 187 1.71 -4.98 24.85
N GLY A 188 2.10 -3.98 25.65
CA GLY A 188 1.97 -2.56 25.30
C GLY A 188 0.63 -1.90 25.66
N GLU A 189 -0.31 -2.62 26.27
CA GLU A 189 -1.56 -2.03 26.81
C GLU A 189 -1.42 -1.60 28.29
N GLY A 190 -0.52 -2.24 29.05
CA GLY A 190 -0.15 -1.85 30.40
C GLY A 190 1.35 -2.05 30.64
N ASP A 191 1.78 -1.90 31.90
CA ASP A 191 3.20 -1.96 32.27
C ASP A 191 3.85 -3.31 31.93
N GLU A 192 3.11 -4.40 32.11
CA GLU A 192 3.60 -5.77 31.91
C GLU A 192 2.78 -6.53 30.85
N PRO A 193 3.41 -7.38 30.02
CA PRO A 193 2.70 -8.28 29.12
C PRO A 193 1.76 -9.23 29.87
N ARG A 194 0.53 -9.36 29.37
CA ARG A 194 -0.50 -10.22 29.99
C ARG A 194 -0.87 -11.39 29.08
N ILE A 195 -1.08 -12.56 29.66
CA ILE A 195 -1.68 -13.69 28.95
C ILE A 195 -3.19 -13.51 28.98
N VAL A 196 -3.80 -13.41 27.80
CA VAL A 196 -5.24 -13.20 27.63
C VAL A 196 -5.79 -14.20 26.62
N ARG A 197 -7.12 -14.35 26.59
CA ARG A 197 -7.82 -15.24 25.66
C ARG A 197 -8.77 -14.44 24.77
N SER A 198 -8.63 -14.60 23.46
CA SER A 198 -9.56 -14.06 22.47
C SER A 198 -10.93 -14.72 22.56
N ILE A 199 -11.95 -13.99 22.10
CA ILE A 199 -13.29 -14.54 21.89
C ILE A 199 -13.28 -15.27 20.55
N TYR A 200 -13.71 -16.53 20.56
CA TYR A 200 -13.87 -17.29 19.33
C TYR A 200 -15.12 -16.81 18.56
N VAL A 201 -14.93 -16.53 17.28
CA VAL A 201 -15.99 -16.17 16.33
C VAL A 201 -15.74 -17.00 15.07
N ASP A 202 -16.70 -17.84 14.71
CA ASP A 202 -16.66 -18.58 13.45
C ASP A 202 -17.10 -17.70 12.27
N ALA A 203 -16.85 -18.16 11.04
CA ALA A 203 -17.20 -17.40 9.83
C ALA A 203 -18.71 -17.05 9.75
N PRO A 204 -19.65 -17.98 10.01
CA PRO A 204 -21.07 -17.63 10.03
C PRO A 204 -21.44 -16.57 11.08
N ALA A 205 -20.83 -16.59 12.26
CA ALA A 205 -21.04 -15.56 13.27
C ALA A 205 -20.43 -14.22 12.85
N ALA A 206 -19.23 -14.23 12.25
CA ALA A 206 -18.59 -13.05 11.69
C ALA A 206 -19.48 -12.38 10.64
N GLU A 207 -20.07 -13.16 9.71
CA GLU A 207 -21.02 -12.64 8.72
C GLU A 207 -22.26 -12.00 9.36
N ARG A 208 -22.85 -12.65 10.37
CA ARG A 208 -24.01 -12.08 11.09
C ARG A 208 -23.65 -10.76 11.78
N ILE A 209 -22.47 -10.69 12.40
CA ILE A 209 -21.96 -9.48 13.05
C ILE A 209 -21.74 -8.38 12.00
N ALA A 210 -21.14 -8.72 10.86
CA ALA A 210 -20.85 -7.78 9.78
C ALA A 210 -22.14 -7.24 9.15
N LYS A 211 -23.15 -8.08 8.88
CA LYS A 211 -24.48 -7.66 8.41
C LYS A 211 -25.15 -6.69 9.37
N ARG A 212 -25.07 -6.94 10.68
CA ARG A 212 -25.56 -5.99 11.70
C ARG A 212 -24.78 -4.67 11.66
N ALA A 213 -23.46 -4.73 11.51
CA ALA A 213 -22.63 -3.53 11.40
C ALA A 213 -22.96 -2.73 10.13
N ARG A 214 -23.24 -3.41 9.01
CA ARG A 214 -23.70 -2.79 7.76
C ARG A 214 -25.01 -2.04 7.95
N ALA A 215 -26.04 -2.69 8.51
CA ALA A 215 -27.32 -2.05 8.77
C ALA A 215 -27.17 -0.78 9.66
N LEU A 216 -26.28 -0.83 10.67
CA LEU A 216 -25.99 0.34 11.52
C LEU A 216 -25.28 1.47 10.74
N ARG A 217 -24.39 1.14 9.80
CA ARG A 217 -23.69 2.13 8.95
C ARG A 217 -24.61 2.73 7.90
N GLU A 218 -25.48 1.92 7.31
CA GLU A 218 -26.52 2.37 6.37
C GLU A 218 -27.47 3.35 7.06
N ALA A 219 -28.01 2.97 8.23
CA ALA A 219 -28.88 3.85 9.02
C ALA A 219 -28.17 5.15 9.46
N ALA A 220 -26.86 5.10 9.67
CA ALA A 220 -26.05 6.27 10.00
C ALA A 220 -25.60 7.07 8.76
N GLY A 221 -25.77 6.58 7.54
CA GLY A 221 -25.22 7.20 6.33
C GLY A 221 -23.70 7.35 6.38
N THR A 222 -22.99 6.27 6.75
CA THR A 222 -21.52 6.24 6.89
C THR A 222 -20.85 5.11 6.07
N LEU A 223 -21.64 4.34 5.32
CA LEU A 223 -21.10 3.39 4.35
C LEU A 223 -20.40 4.16 3.21
N SER A 224 -19.32 3.62 2.67
CA SER A 224 -18.52 4.26 1.61
C SER A 224 -17.68 3.21 0.89
N GLY A 225 -17.10 3.57 -0.26
CA GLY A 225 -16.07 2.78 -0.90
C GLY A 225 -16.58 1.41 -1.37
N TYR A 226 -15.73 0.39 -1.19
CA TYR A 226 -15.98 -0.98 -1.66
C TYR A 226 -17.38 -1.50 -1.25
N ALA A 227 -17.83 -1.23 -0.02
CA ALA A 227 -19.12 -1.67 0.49
C ALA A 227 -20.35 -1.06 -0.23
N LEU A 228 -20.17 0.06 -0.93
CA LEU A 228 -21.16 0.67 -1.82
C LEU A 228 -21.02 0.25 -3.29
N GLY A 229 -20.10 -0.68 -3.59
CA GLY A 229 -19.78 -1.06 -4.96
C GLY A 229 -18.86 -0.07 -5.66
N GLU A 230 -18.23 0.85 -4.92
CA GLU A 230 -17.12 1.66 -5.46
C GLU A 230 -15.88 0.77 -5.56
N THR A 231 -15.87 -0.13 -6.54
CA THR A 231 -14.67 -0.88 -6.92
C THR A 231 -13.75 0.10 -7.62
N ALA A 232 -12.51 0.25 -7.13
CA ALA A 232 -11.56 1.14 -7.75
C ALA A 232 -11.11 0.61 -9.13
N ASP A 233 -11.87 0.96 -10.16
CA ASP A 233 -11.32 1.47 -11.42
C ASP A 233 -10.84 2.92 -11.27
N LEU A 234 -10.74 3.42 -10.03
CA LEU A 234 -10.18 4.71 -9.64
C LEU A 234 -8.80 4.53 -8.99
N VAL A 235 -7.94 3.74 -9.63
CA VAL A 235 -6.53 4.15 -9.69
C VAL A 235 -6.57 5.47 -10.46
N PRO A 236 -6.15 6.63 -9.91
CA PRO A 236 -5.97 7.79 -10.77
C PRO A 236 -5.10 7.31 -11.92
N GLU A 237 -5.49 7.57 -13.17
CA GLU A 237 -4.86 7.06 -14.39
C GLU A 237 -3.31 7.11 -14.36
N ARG A 238 -2.76 8.01 -13.54
CA ARG A 238 -1.37 8.14 -13.05
C ARG A 238 -0.70 6.87 -12.47
N ALA A 239 -1.43 5.90 -11.91
CA ALA A 239 -0.85 4.68 -11.31
C ALA A 239 -1.04 3.40 -12.14
N ARG A 240 -1.76 3.47 -13.27
CA ARG A 240 -1.73 2.44 -14.35
C ARG A 240 -0.86 2.88 -15.54
N VAL A 241 0.07 3.82 -15.34
CA VAL A 241 0.96 4.29 -16.40
C VAL A 241 2.13 3.34 -16.51
N ASP A 242 2.03 2.39 -17.42
CA ASP A 242 3.20 1.64 -17.84
C ASP A 242 3.96 2.44 -18.92
N LEU A 243 5.17 2.87 -18.58
CA LEU A 243 6.05 3.55 -19.51
C LEU A 243 6.32 2.74 -20.80
N LEU A 244 6.48 1.41 -20.70
CA LEU A 244 6.76 0.59 -21.88
C LEU A 244 5.53 0.49 -22.79
N GLU A 245 4.34 0.30 -22.21
CA GLU A 245 3.07 0.32 -22.93
C GLU A 245 2.82 1.68 -23.60
N ASP A 246 3.02 2.78 -22.89
CA ASP A 246 2.82 4.13 -23.43
C ASP A 246 3.82 4.43 -24.55
N ILE A 247 5.08 4.02 -24.42
CA ILE A 247 6.07 4.11 -25.51
C ILE A 247 5.60 3.31 -26.73
N LEU A 248 5.08 2.11 -26.54
CA LEU A 248 4.55 1.28 -27.64
C LEU A 248 3.29 1.88 -28.27
N ALA A 249 2.48 2.61 -27.50
CA ALA A 249 1.29 3.31 -27.98
C ALA A 249 1.63 4.55 -28.82
N VAL A 250 2.69 5.29 -28.46
CA VAL A 250 3.13 6.49 -29.20
C VAL A 250 4.16 6.23 -30.29
N THR A 251 4.55 4.96 -30.49
CA THR A 251 5.49 4.56 -31.55
C THR A 251 4.87 3.51 -32.47
N SER A 252 4.97 3.75 -33.76
CA SER A 252 4.50 2.84 -34.80
C SER A 252 5.50 1.71 -35.07
N ALA A 253 5.05 0.61 -35.68
CA ALA A 253 5.92 -0.51 -36.03
C ALA A 253 7.01 -0.15 -37.06
N ASP A 254 6.78 0.88 -37.88
CA ASP A 254 7.71 1.36 -38.90
C ASP A 254 8.86 2.18 -38.29
N GLU A 255 8.67 2.70 -37.07
CA GLU A 255 9.69 3.43 -36.30
C GLU A 255 10.62 2.46 -35.57
N THR A 256 11.46 1.77 -36.33
CA THR A 256 12.38 0.75 -35.79
C THR A 256 13.35 1.30 -34.74
N LYS A 257 13.80 2.55 -34.89
CA LYS A 257 14.58 3.30 -33.90
C LYS A 257 14.04 4.72 -33.81
N ILE A 258 14.03 5.27 -32.61
CA ILE A 258 13.44 6.58 -32.36
C ILE A 258 14.25 7.36 -31.32
N TRP A 259 14.28 8.69 -31.46
CA TRP A 259 14.94 9.59 -30.53
C TRP A 259 14.14 9.72 -29.23
N ASN A 260 14.86 9.82 -28.11
CA ASN A 260 14.24 9.99 -26.80
C ASN A 260 13.41 11.27 -26.74
N SER A 261 13.92 12.38 -27.26
CA SER A 261 13.20 13.66 -27.20
C SER A 261 11.87 13.61 -27.95
N THR A 262 11.85 13.01 -29.14
CA THR A 262 10.61 12.77 -29.89
C THR A 262 9.61 11.93 -29.10
N VAL A 263 10.07 10.87 -28.42
CA VAL A 263 9.19 10.02 -27.61
C VAL A 263 8.67 10.78 -26.38
N VAL A 264 9.51 11.56 -25.72
CA VAL A 264 9.09 12.39 -24.58
C VAL A 264 7.99 13.36 -24.99
N ASP A 265 8.13 14.05 -26.12
CA ASP A 265 7.10 14.98 -26.59
C ASP A 265 5.77 14.27 -26.85
N ARG A 266 5.80 13.07 -27.45
CA ARG A 266 4.58 12.27 -27.67
C ARG A 266 3.98 11.72 -26.38
N LEU A 267 4.82 11.35 -25.41
CA LEU A 267 4.34 10.91 -24.09
C LEU A 267 3.67 12.07 -23.34
N VAL A 268 4.24 13.27 -23.40
CA VAL A 268 3.63 14.50 -22.88
C VAL A 268 2.25 14.72 -23.50
N GLU A 269 2.11 14.55 -24.82
CA GLU A 269 0.82 14.65 -25.51
C GLU A 269 -0.15 13.53 -25.11
N LEU A 270 0.32 12.28 -24.99
CA LEU A 270 -0.51 11.13 -24.64
C LEU A 270 -1.10 11.28 -23.24
N ARG A 271 -0.28 11.67 -22.25
CA ARG A 271 -0.71 11.84 -20.85
C ARG A 271 -0.03 13.06 -20.21
N PRO A 272 -0.57 14.28 -20.43
CA PRO A 272 0.00 15.52 -19.88
C PRO A 272 0.13 15.50 -18.36
N GLU A 273 -0.82 14.84 -17.68
CA GLU A 273 -0.87 14.72 -16.22
C GLU A 273 0.27 13.87 -15.62
N THR A 274 0.91 13.03 -16.43
CA THR A 274 2.00 12.13 -15.98
C THR A 274 3.36 12.61 -16.48
N TYR A 275 3.43 12.97 -17.76
CA TYR A 275 4.69 13.32 -18.42
C TYR A 275 4.89 14.83 -18.56
N GLY A 276 3.88 15.66 -18.30
CA GLY A 276 3.92 17.11 -18.51
C GLY A 276 5.06 17.84 -17.81
N GLN A 277 5.56 17.32 -16.69
CA GLN A 277 6.77 17.85 -16.04
C GLN A 277 8.02 17.82 -16.94
N TRP A 278 8.06 16.92 -17.92
CA TRP A 278 9.14 16.88 -18.90
C TRP A 278 8.97 17.95 -19.97
N ALA A 279 7.77 18.49 -20.18
CA ALA A 279 7.47 19.53 -21.17
C ALA A 279 8.15 20.88 -20.88
N ASP A 280 8.68 21.08 -19.67
CA ASP A 280 9.40 22.29 -19.26
C ASP A 280 10.93 22.10 -19.21
N LEU A 281 11.42 20.87 -19.37
CA LEU A 281 12.85 20.55 -19.33
C LEU A 281 13.55 20.89 -20.65
N SER A 282 14.87 21.08 -20.63
CA SER A 282 15.66 21.16 -21.86
C SER A 282 15.71 19.81 -22.61
N ASP A 283 16.06 19.82 -23.90
CA ASP A 283 16.12 18.60 -24.74
C ASP A 283 17.09 17.55 -24.16
N GLU A 284 18.19 18.01 -23.57
CA GLU A 284 19.19 17.17 -22.90
C GLU A 284 18.63 16.54 -21.62
N GLU A 285 17.92 17.31 -20.79
CA GLU A 285 17.33 16.85 -19.53
C GLU A 285 16.19 15.85 -19.76
N ARG A 286 15.30 16.10 -20.73
CA ARG A 286 14.25 15.15 -21.15
C ARG A 286 14.85 13.84 -21.62
N THR A 287 15.88 13.95 -22.46
CA THR A 287 16.61 12.79 -23.00
C THR A 287 17.24 11.97 -21.88
N ALA A 288 17.85 12.62 -20.90
CA ALA A 288 18.45 11.97 -19.73
C ALA A 288 17.38 11.30 -18.84
N ALA A 289 16.25 11.97 -18.60
CA ALA A 289 15.14 11.46 -17.81
C ALA A 289 14.57 10.17 -18.41
N LEU A 290 14.24 10.17 -19.70
CA LEU A 290 13.75 8.96 -20.37
C LEU A 290 14.82 7.85 -20.44
N THR A 291 16.09 8.21 -20.64
CA THR A 291 17.20 7.24 -20.65
C THR A 291 17.30 6.50 -19.31
N ALA A 292 17.18 7.22 -18.19
CA ALA A 292 17.25 6.61 -16.86
C ALA A 292 16.14 5.57 -16.66
N ARG A 293 14.90 5.94 -17.03
CA ARG A 293 13.73 5.06 -16.91
C ARG A 293 13.82 3.84 -17.83
N LEU A 294 14.29 4.02 -19.07
CA LEU A 294 14.50 2.89 -19.99
C LEU A 294 15.54 1.90 -19.47
N LYS A 295 16.61 2.38 -18.83
CA LYS A 295 17.63 1.52 -18.21
C LYS A 295 17.08 0.70 -17.05
N GLU A 296 16.17 1.26 -16.24
CA GLU A 296 15.48 0.52 -15.16
C GLU A 296 14.71 -0.69 -15.71
N HIS A 297 14.20 -0.58 -16.94
CA HIS A 297 13.52 -1.67 -17.65
C HIS A 297 14.45 -2.57 -18.48
N GLY A 298 15.77 -2.34 -18.43
CA GLY A 298 16.77 -3.07 -19.21
C GLY A 298 16.74 -2.77 -20.71
N VAL A 299 16.18 -1.63 -21.12
CA VAL A 299 16.17 -1.20 -22.54
C VAL A 299 17.46 -0.45 -22.86
N GLY A 300 18.14 -0.87 -23.93
CA GLY A 300 19.37 -0.24 -24.41
C GLY A 300 19.11 1.12 -25.04
N VAL A 301 19.94 2.11 -24.70
CA VAL A 301 19.86 3.47 -25.27
C VAL A 301 21.21 3.84 -25.89
N GLY A 302 21.19 4.27 -27.15
CA GLY A 302 22.38 4.53 -27.97
C GLY A 302 22.23 5.77 -28.86
N GLN A 303 23.18 5.96 -29.78
CA GLN A 303 23.05 6.97 -30.83
C GLN A 303 22.19 6.38 -31.97
N VAL A 304 21.16 7.13 -32.35
CA VAL A 304 20.21 6.78 -33.41
C VAL A 304 20.24 7.88 -34.45
N TRP A 305 20.44 7.48 -35.70
CA TRP A 305 20.31 8.40 -36.83
C TRP A 305 18.84 8.65 -37.13
N GLY A 306 18.47 9.91 -37.37
CA GLY A 306 17.13 10.31 -37.78
C GLY A 306 17.14 11.64 -38.51
N THR A 307 15.97 12.07 -38.96
CA THR A 307 15.78 13.34 -39.66
C THR A 307 14.98 14.29 -38.77
N THR A 308 15.49 15.49 -38.58
CA THR A 308 14.82 16.55 -37.84
C THR A 308 13.64 17.12 -38.64
N PRO A 309 12.69 17.84 -38.00
CA PRO A 309 11.58 18.48 -38.72
C PRO A 309 12.00 19.47 -39.81
N ASP A 310 13.20 20.06 -39.71
CA ASP A 310 13.82 20.93 -40.73
C ASP A 310 14.56 20.16 -41.85
N GLY A 311 14.39 18.83 -41.90
CA GLY A 311 14.90 17.99 -43.00
C GLY A 311 16.39 17.65 -42.91
N ARG A 312 17.05 17.92 -41.77
CA ARG A 312 18.48 17.63 -41.58
C ARG A 312 18.69 16.28 -40.90
N GLY A 313 19.69 15.52 -41.34
CA GLY A 313 20.09 14.28 -40.68
C GLY A 313 20.90 14.57 -39.41
N ALA A 314 20.58 13.90 -38.31
CA ALA A 314 21.33 14.01 -37.06
C ALA A 314 21.44 12.66 -36.34
N ASN A 315 22.51 12.48 -35.55
CA ASN A 315 22.56 11.41 -34.55
C ASN A 315 22.14 11.99 -33.21
N ARG A 316 21.12 11.41 -32.59
CA ARG A 316 20.67 11.77 -31.24
C ARG A 316 20.48 10.52 -30.40
N ARG A 317 20.38 10.72 -29.09
CA ARG A 317 20.13 9.62 -28.15
C ARG A 317 18.74 9.02 -28.41
N GLY A 318 18.67 7.72 -28.55
CA GLY A 318 17.46 6.98 -28.88
C GLY A 318 17.55 5.51 -28.50
N PHE A 319 16.47 4.77 -28.76
CA PHE A 319 16.38 3.34 -28.50
C PHE A 319 15.76 2.61 -29.70
N ALA A 320 15.92 1.28 -29.73
CA ALA A 320 15.22 0.43 -30.68
C ALA A 320 13.85 0.05 -30.12
N ARG A 321 12.79 0.20 -30.93
CA ARG A 321 11.42 -0.14 -30.50
C ARG A 321 11.27 -1.63 -30.14
N ALA A 322 12.02 -2.49 -30.83
CA ALA A 322 12.06 -3.93 -30.54
C ALA A 322 12.49 -4.22 -29.10
N ASP A 323 13.47 -3.49 -28.57
CA ASP A 323 13.98 -3.68 -27.21
C ASP A 323 12.91 -3.32 -26.16
N VAL A 324 12.11 -2.28 -26.43
CA VAL A 324 10.96 -1.90 -25.59
C VAL A 324 9.88 -2.98 -25.64
N MET A 325 9.57 -3.50 -26.84
CA MET A 325 8.60 -4.59 -27.00
C MET A 325 9.03 -5.87 -26.29
N GLU A 326 10.32 -6.22 -26.37
CA GLU A 326 10.89 -7.36 -25.66
C GLU A 326 10.81 -7.17 -24.14
N ALA A 327 11.19 -6.00 -23.64
CA ALA A 327 11.08 -5.67 -22.22
C ALA A 327 9.62 -5.74 -21.73
N TYR A 328 8.68 -5.19 -22.50
CA TYR A 328 7.25 -5.25 -22.20
C TYR A 328 6.73 -6.69 -22.18
N THR A 329 7.08 -7.48 -23.20
CA THR A 329 6.64 -8.87 -23.32
C THR A 329 7.24 -9.75 -22.22
N ARG A 330 8.53 -9.57 -21.90
CA ARG A 330 9.21 -10.27 -20.79
C ARG A 330 8.48 -9.98 -19.48
N ARG A 331 8.20 -8.70 -19.19
CA ARG A 331 7.48 -8.31 -17.99
C ARG A 331 6.08 -8.92 -17.94
N LYS A 332 5.34 -8.90 -19.06
CA LYS A 332 4.00 -9.51 -19.13
C LYS A 332 4.03 -11.02 -18.92
N ARG A 333 5.06 -11.72 -19.40
CA ARG A 333 5.26 -13.16 -19.17
C ARG A 333 5.64 -13.45 -17.72
N GLU A 334 6.49 -12.64 -17.11
CA GLU A 334 6.85 -12.77 -15.69
C GLU A 334 5.63 -12.54 -14.78
N ARG A 335 4.75 -11.59 -15.14
CA ARG A 335 3.45 -11.38 -14.48
C ARG A 335 2.49 -12.57 -14.66
N GLY A 336 2.40 -13.11 -15.88
CA GLY A 336 1.55 -14.26 -16.19
C GLY A 336 2.02 -15.60 -15.60
N ALA A 337 3.34 -15.78 -15.41
CA ALA A 337 3.91 -16.99 -14.83
C ALA A 337 3.81 -17.03 -13.30
N ARG A 338 3.64 -15.87 -12.63
CA ARG A 338 3.47 -15.77 -11.18
C ARG A 338 2.03 -15.97 -10.72
N SER A 339 1.05 -15.74 -11.60
CA SER A 339 -0.39 -15.94 -11.34
C SER A 339 -0.88 -17.37 -11.65
N SER A 340 0.02 -18.28 -12.07
CA SER A 340 -0.31 -19.65 -12.45
C SER A 340 0.49 -20.73 -11.72
N GLY A 341 1.22 -20.37 -10.65
CA GLY A 341 1.97 -21.29 -9.79
C GLY A 341 1.49 -21.22 -8.34
#